data_AF-A0A828Y6J6-F1
#
_entry.id   AF-A0A828Y6J6-F1
#
_cell.length_a   1.000
_cell.length_b   1.000
_cell.length_c   1.000
_cell.angle_alpha   90.00
_cell.angle_beta   90.00
_cell.angle_gamma   90.00
#
_symmetry.space_group_name_H-M   'P 1'
#
loop_
_entity.id
_entity.type
_entity.pdbx_description
1 polymer ?
#
loop_
_entity_poly.entity_id
_entity_poly.type
_entity_poly.pdbx_seq_one_letter_code
_entity_poly.pdbx_strand_id
1 'polypeptide(L)'
;MKKLSIFLIYLIGTATCSLYADPQNDLVKSIYATLEKKNWVDKRFAFIVWPDYMNLCEDRLRDRKKEEEFGALMQSLGAKNFVKDFSVDAEKSLNPEITRCLTALLKTKKIDLIITINIIAGLYKGFLYGPILDNRVFHFSAGKTDLSQQATLRLEADGKEVDELKIHKDIRRLSIRNRFLYRITGMSALTDLETINVSDLDLQNIPKFDFDRPYSISMNNNSIKDVHATDFDKNVFSIEMYRNLIEDDVWFCDIDSIKEVNITRNKLRVADCLLSNDHVEKVSGSFNYISNISARKIGKKLQFLDLSYNGIRSFPWNAVNESSLKEVDLSNNQIYDIVTLNLATIEKVDISKNPTLKVVVGEKSKNLRLLRISPNAVVEFSNSLKRCESGDKVNKTAPNGCVVVEYE
;
A
#
# COMPACT_ATOMS: atom_id res chain seq x y z
N MET A 1 39.84 12.78 4.47
CA MET A 1 39.03 12.79 5.72
C MET A 1 38.12 11.58 5.71
N LYS A 2 38.39 10.58 6.57
CA LYS A 2 37.67 9.30 6.62
C LYS A 2 36.29 9.53 7.24
N LYS A 3 35.25 9.35 6.43
CA LYS A 3 33.81 9.42 6.74
C LYS A 3 33.40 8.38 7.81
N LEU A 4 32.49 8.80 8.69
CA LEU A 4 32.04 8.24 9.98
C LEU A 4 30.64 7.60 9.89
N SER A 5 30.46 6.29 9.97
CA SER A 5 29.12 5.67 9.96
C SER A 5 28.58 5.43 11.39
N ILE A 6 27.26 5.21 11.61
CA ILE A 6 26.56 4.86 12.89
C ILE A 6 25.42 3.85 12.60
N PHE A 7 24.93 3.05 13.58
CA PHE A 7 23.87 2.02 13.45
C PHE A 7 22.79 2.29 14.53
N LEU A 8 21.60 1.67 14.52
CA LEU A 8 20.46 2.06 15.39
C LEU A 8 19.37 0.96 15.59
N ILE A 9 19.62 -0.13 16.33
CA ILE A 9 18.75 -1.32 16.39
C ILE A 9 17.54 -1.16 17.36
N TYR A 10 16.25 -1.19 16.95
CA TYR A 10 15.12 -1.15 17.92
C TYR A 10 14.75 -2.56 18.47
N LEU A 11 14.10 -2.62 19.65
CA LEU A 11 13.55 -3.84 20.27
C LEU A 11 12.22 -3.50 20.96
N ILE A 12 11.06 -3.82 20.36
CA ILE A 12 9.75 -3.68 21.02
C ILE A 12 9.27 -5.05 21.51
N GLY A 13 8.88 -5.12 22.78
CA GLY A 13 8.17 -6.26 23.35
C GLY A 13 7.24 -5.83 24.49
N THR A 14 5.93 -5.74 24.21
CA THR A 14 4.87 -5.75 25.23
C THR A 14 3.89 -6.87 24.91
N ALA A 15 4.32 -8.12 25.08
CA ALA A 15 3.44 -9.23 25.41
C ALA A 15 4.26 -10.48 25.73
N THR A 16 3.94 -11.07 26.86
CA THR A 16 4.34 -12.39 27.34
C THR A 16 4.10 -13.47 26.28
N CYS A 17 5.15 -13.85 25.55
CA CYS A 17 5.26 -15.18 24.94
C CYS A 17 6.69 -15.67 25.20
N SER A 18 6.79 -16.65 26.09
CA SER A 18 7.99 -17.40 26.40
C SER A 18 8.55 -18.03 25.12
N LEU A 19 9.60 -17.45 24.55
CA LEU A 19 10.39 -18.05 23.48
C LEU A 19 11.84 -18.15 23.95
N TYR A 20 12.15 -19.35 24.46
CA TYR A 20 13.50 -19.81 24.77
C TYR A 20 14.28 -20.00 23.46
N ALA A 21 14.91 -18.94 22.99
CA ALA A 21 16.07 -18.99 22.11
C ALA A 21 16.76 -17.63 22.25
N ASP A 22 18.08 -17.58 22.12
CA ASP A 22 18.82 -16.32 21.99
C ASP A 22 19.09 -16.06 20.49
N PRO A 23 18.14 -15.46 19.74
CA PRO A 23 18.25 -15.15 18.32
C PRO A 23 19.16 -13.96 18.01
N GLN A 24 19.80 -13.34 19.01
CA GLN A 24 20.58 -12.11 18.81
C GLN A 24 21.92 -12.41 18.13
N ASN A 25 22.48 -13.60 18.34
CA ASN A 25 23.80 -13.95 17.83
C ASN A 25 23.83 -14.13 16.30
N ASP A 26 22.80 -14.77 15.72
CA ASP A 26 22.74 -15.03 14.28
C ASP A 26 22.36 -13.78 13.48
N LEU A 27 21.53 -12.89 14.02
CA LEU A 27 21.24 -11.59 13.42
C LEU A 27 22.50 -10.74 13.31
N VAL A 28 23.31 -10.70 14.37
CA VAL A 28 24.53 -9.89 14.42
C VAL A 28 25.59 -10.43 13.49
N LYS A 29 25.74 -11.76 13.39
CA LYS A 29 26.58 -12.41 12.37
C LYS A 29 26.12 -12.07 10.95
N SER A 30 24.82 -12.05 10.69
CA SER A 30 24.26 -11.69 9.37
C SER A 30 24.54 -10.23 9.01
N ILE A 31 24.37 -9.31 9.98
CA ILE A 31 24.74 -7.89 9.82
C ILE A 31 26.23 -7.78 9.53
N TYR A 32 27.08 -8.44 10.33
CA TYR A 32 28.53 -8.40 10.15
C TYR A 32 28.97 -8.91 8.77
N ALA A 33 28.44 -10.05 8.32
CA ALA A 33 28.74 -10.61 6.99
C ALA A 33 28.36 -9.64 5.86
N THR A 34 27.27 -8.88 6.02
CA THR A 34 26.86 -7.85 5.07
C THR A 34 27.86 -6.68 5.04
N LEU A 35 28.34 -6.24 6.20
CA LEU A 35 29.35 -5.18 6.29
C LEU A 35 30.69 -5.61 5.73
N GLU A 36 31.09 -6.85 5.99
CA GLU A 36 32.33 -7.44 5.49
C GLU A 36 32.32 -7.50 3.96
N LYS A 37 31.24 -8.05 3.36
CA LYS A 37 31.05 -8.10 1.90
C LYS A 37 31.15 -6.71 1.24
N LYS A 38 30.78 -5.64 1.95
CA LYS A 38 30.81 -4.26 1.45
C LYS A 38 32.10 -3.50 1.83
N ASN A 39 33.07 -4.14 2.49
CA ASN A 39 34.28 -3.51 3.04
C ASN A 39 33.99 -2.37 4.03
N TRP A 40 32.95 -2.54 4.87
CA TRP A 40 32.47 -1.52 5.81
C TRP A 40 32.77 -1.83 7.28
N VAL A 41 33.43 -2.95 7.59
CA VAL A 41 33.77 -3.39 8.96
C VAL A 41 34.69 -2.44 9.73
N ASP A 42 35.48 -1.62 9.02
CA ASP A 42 36.35 -0.60 9.62
C ASP A 42 35.67 0.78 9.78
N LYS A 43 34.38 0.92 9.43
CA LYS A 43 33.64 2.18 9.65
C LYS A 43 33.26 2.33 11.12
N ARG A 44 33.13 3.56 11.60
CA ARG A 44 32.51 3.81 12.91
C ARG A 44 31.05 3.34 12.89
N PHE A 45 30.50 2.95 14.04
CA PHE A 45 29.08 2.68 14.20
C PHE A 45 28.55 3.03 15.62
N ALA A 46 27.25 3.00 15.89
CA ALA A 46 26.70 3.01 17.26
C ALA A 46 25.55 1.99 17.30
N PHE A 47 25.22 1.44 18.47
CA PHE A 47 24.02 0.63 18.60
C PHE A 47 23.08 1.39 19.53
N ILE A 48 21.84 1.59 19.10
CA ILE A 48 20.84 2.30 19.90
C ILE A 48 19.58 1.47 19.93
N VAL A 49 19.18 1.05 21.12
CA VAL A 49 18.07 0.12 21.35
C VAL A 49 16.93 0.80 22.07
N TRP A 50 15.74 0.86 21.45
CA TRP A 50 14.55 1.44 22.05
C TRP A 50 13.37 0.46 22.14
N PRO A 51 12.50 0.64 23.15
CA PRO A 51 11.32 -0.17 23.43
C PRO A 51 10.10 0.18 22.59
N ASP A 52 10.07 1.30 21.84
CA ASP A 52 8.86 1.73 21.11
C ASP A 52 9.12 2.49 19.79
N TYR A 53 8.11 2.60 18.92
CA TYR A 53 8.22 3.18 17.56
C TYR A 53 8.68 4.66 17.55
N MET A 54 9.22 5.09 16.40
CA MET A 54 9.97 6.32 16.03
C MET A 54 9.57 7.72 16.58
N ASN A 55 8.68 7.84 17.56
CA ASN A 55 8.12 9.11 18.00
C ASN A 55 8.78 9.66 19.29
N LEU A 56 9.33 8.81 20.15
CA LEU A 56 9.78 9.18 21.50
C LEU A 56 11.29 8.99 21.70
N CYS A 57 12.12 9.40 20.74
CA CYS A 57 13.58 9.26 20.86
C CYS A 57 14.16 10.09 22.02
N GLU A 58 14.26 9.44 23.18
CA GLU A 58 14.80 9.98 24.41
C GLU A 58 15.87 9.02 24.95
N ASP A 59 16.98 9.52 25.48
CA ASP A 59 18.06 8.65 25.98
C ASP A 59 17.57 7.74 27.12
N ARG A 60 16.62 8.23 27.93
CA ARG A 60 16.04 7.46 29.04
C ARG A 60 15.26 6.23 28.61
N LEU A 61 14.83 6.17 27.35
CA LEU A 61 14.12 5.02 26.80
C LEU A 61 15.07 4.00 26.20
N ARG A 62 16.39 4.17 26.28
CA ARG A 62 17.35 3.24 25.67
C ARG A 62 17.61 2.01 26.53
N ASP A 63 17.71 0.85 25.90
CA ASP A 63 18.22 -0.38 26.52
C ASP A 63 19.75 -0.43 26.36
N ARG A 64 20.46 0.28 27.24
CA ARG A 64 21.93 0.37 27.26
C ARG A 64 22.63 -0.98 27.42
N LYS A 65 22.03 -1.89 28.19
CA LYS A 65 22.58 -3.23 28.41
C LYS A 65 22.61 -4.01 27.11
N LYS A 66 21.52 -3.96 26.32
CA LYS A 66 21.48 -4.59 25.01
C LYS A 66 22.45 -3.96 24.03
N GLU A 67 22.58 -2.64 24.02
CA GLU A 67 23.56 -1.93 23.18
C GLU A 67 25.00 -2.40 23.46
N GLU A 68 25.36 -2.61 24.73
CA GLU A 68 26.67 -3.12 25.16
C GLU A 68 26.89 -4.58 24.72
N GLU A 69 25.89 -5.45 24.90
CA GLU A 69 25.92 -6.85 24.44
C GLU A 69 26.12 -6.93 22.92
N PHE A 70 25.39 -6.11 22.14
CA PHE A 70 25.57 -6.01 20.69
C PHE A 70 26.95 -5.47 20.30
N GLY A 71 27.43 -4.45 21.00
CA GLY A 71 28.77 -3.90 20.79
C GLY A 71 29.87 -4.94 21.01
N ALA A 72 29.78 -5.70 22.09
CA ALA A 72 30.75 -6.76 22.41
C ALA A 72 30.74 -7.89 21.37
N LEU A 73 29.56 -8.28 20.90
CA LEU A 73 29.44 -9.32 19.87
C LEU A 73 29.96 -8.85 18.50
N MET A 74 29.66 -7.63 18.08
CA MET A 74 30.20 -7.08 16.83
C MET A 74 31.72 -6.93 16.90
N GLN A 75 32.24 -6.58 18.08
CA GLN A 75 33.68 -6.53 18.32
C GLN A 75 34.32 -7.92 18.21
N SER A 76 33.69 -8.97 18.73
CA SER A 76 34.20 -10.34 18.60
C SER A 76 34.19 -10.85 17.16
N LEU A 77 33.30 -10.31 16.31
CA LEU A 77 33.26 -10.62 14.88
C LEU A 77 34.29 -9.84 14.06
N GLY A 78 34.97 -8.83 14.61
CA GLY A 78 36.04 -8.09 13.95
C GLY A 78 35.72 -6.63 13.63
N ALA A 79 34.57 -6.13 14.09
CA ALA A 79 34.17 -4.75 13.88
C ALA A 79 34.93 -3.83 14.86
N LYS A 80 35.68 -2.85 14.33
CA LYS A 80 36.73 -2.17 15.13
C LYS A 80 36.30 -0.86 15.78
N ASN A 81 35.17 -0.29 15.37
CA ASN A 81 34.91 1.13 15.53
C ASN A 81 33.44 1.35 15.95
N PHE A 82 33.12 1.42 17.24
CA PHE A 82 31.78 1.79 17.71
C PHE A 82 31.77 2.87 18.78
N VAL A 83 30.72 3.70 18.79
CA VAL A 83 30.52 4.84 19.67
C VAL A 83 29.71 4.40 20.87
N LYS A 84 30.35 4.38 22.04
CA LYS A 84 29.75 4.00 23.33
C LYS A 84 29.06 5.18 24.02
N ASP A 85 29.60 6.38 23.84
CA ASP A 85 29.18 7.59 24.56
C ASP A 85 28.37 8.54 23.66
N PHE A 86 27.20 8.07 23.22
CA PHE A 86 26.26 8.84 22.40
C PHE A 86 25.05 9.29 23.23
N SER A 87 24.66 10.57 23.15
CA SER A 87 23.45 11.11 23.76
C SER A 87 22.44 11.57 22.70
N VAL A 88 21.33 10.84 22.55
CA VAL A 88 20.25 11.15 21.59
C VAL A 88 19.62 12.51 21.88
N ASP A 89 19.45 12.84 23.17
CA ASP A 89 18.76 14.06 23.60
C ASP A 89 19.58 15.31 23.30
N ALA A 90 20.89 15.27 23.54
CA ALA A 90 21.80 16.36 23.20
C ALA A 90 21.88 16.58 21.67
N GLU A 91 21.93 15.50 20.89
CA GLU A 91 22.05 15.56 19.42
C GLU A 91 20.75 16.02 18.73
N LYS A 92 19.59 15.64 19.28
CA LYS A 92 18.28 16.14 18.81
C LYS A 92 18.11 17.62 19.12
N SER A 93 18.58 18.08 20.28
CA SER A 93 18.52 19.49 20.68
C SER A 93 19.30 20.42 19.73
N LEU A 94 20.29 19.90 19.01
CA LEU A 94 21.03 20.64 17.98
C LEU A 94 20.25 20.82 16.66
N ASN A 95 19.16 20.07 16.43
CA ASN A 95 18.36 20.11 15.19
C ASN A 95 16.84 20.05 15.48
N PRO A 96 16.27 21.05 16.20
CA PRO A 96 14.91 20.98 16.74
C PRO A 96 13.80 21.05 15.67
N GLU A 97 14.08 21.55 14.47
CA GLU A 97 13.08 21.70 13.40
C GLU A 97 12.73 20.38 12.68
N ILE A 98 13.42 19.28 12.99
CA ILE A 98 13.21 17.98 12.36
C ILE A 98 12.45 17.06 13.32
N THR A 99 11.22 16.71 12.95
CA THR A 99 10.31 15.90 13.79
C THR A 99 10.66 14.42 13.83
N ARG A 100 11.39 13.90 12.82
CA ARG A 100 11.85 12.50 12.78
C ARG A 100 13.26 12.34 13.32
N CYS A 101 13.35 11.62 14.44
CA CYS A 101 14.58 11.35 15.19
C CYS A 101 15.77 10.86 14.34
N LEU A 102 15.58 9.83 13.51
CA LEU A 102 16.62 9.32 12.62
C LEU A 102 17.23 10.41 11.73
N THR A 103 16.36 11.26 11.18
CA THR A 103 16.76 12.35 10.29
C THR A 103 17.50 13.45 11.05
N ALA A 104 17.09 13.75 12.28
CA ALA A 104 17.80 14.71 13.14
C ALA A 104 19.21 14.22 13.50
N LEU A 105 19.35 12.93 13.84
CA LEU A 105 20.64 12.32 14.18
C LEU A 105 21.61 12.28 12.98
N LEU A 106 21.11 12.01 11.76
CA LEU A 106 21.93 12.05 10.53
C LEU A 106 22.49 13.46 10.23
N LYS A 107 21.79 14.54 10.59
CA LYS A 107 22.24 15.91 10.30
C LYS A 107 23.36 16.42 11.22
N THR A 108 23.64 15.73 12.32
CA THR A 108 24.74 16.06 13.23
C THR A 108 26.12 15.93 12.58
N LYS A 109 26.23 15.23 11.43
CA LYS A 109 27.49 14.84 10.77
C LYS A 109 28.44 14.02 11.64
N LYS A 110 28.00 13.61 12.84
CA LYS A 110 28.67 12.61 13.67
C LYS A 110 28.31 11.18 13.20
N ILE A 111 27.31 11.06 12.32
CA ILE A 111 26.68 9.82 11.85
C ILE A 111 26.48 9.85 10.32
N ASP A 112 27.03 8.90 9.57
CA ASP A 112 26.82 8.73 8.11
C ASP A 112 25.89 7.56 7.76
N LEU A 113 25.39 6.78 8.72
CA LEU A 113 24.51 5.65 8.45
C LEU A 113 23.59 5.46 9.64
N ILE A 114 22.42 4.89 9.43
CA ILE A 114 21.55 4.41 10.49
C ILE A 114 20.95 3.07 10.08
N ILE A 115 21.10 2.03 10.91
CA ILE A 115 20.38 0.76 10.74
C ILE A 115 19.29 0.62 11.78
N THR A 116 18.02 0.78 11.42
CA THR A 116 16.84 0.48 12.28
C THR A 116 16.54 -1.01 12.26
N ILE A 117 16.16 -1.63 13.37
CA ILE A 117 15.61 -3.00 13.35
C ILE A 117 14.29 -2.99 14.10
N ASN A 118 13.16 -3.23 13.45
CA ASN A 118 11.84 -3.30 14.10
C ASN A 118 11.45 -4.76 14.30
N ILE A 119 10.96 -5.11 15.50
CA ILE A 119 10.42 -6.44 15.79
C ILE A 119 8.91 -6.33 15.93
N ILE A 120 8.17 -7.01 15.07
CA ILE A 120 6.70 -7.06 15.12
C ILE A 120 6.27 -8.51 15.08
N ALA A 121 5.65 -8.99 16.16
CA ALA A 121 5.13 -10.36 16.26
C ALA A 121 6.16 -11.46 15.87
N GLY A 122 7.42 -11.33 16.32
CA GLY A 122 8.50 -12.29 16.03
C GLY A 122 9.17 -12.13 14.65
N LEU A 123 8.76 -11.16 13.84
CA LEU A 123 9.37 -10.81 12.57
C LEU A 123 10.39 -9.67 12.77
N TYR A 124 11.64 -9.85 12.33
CA TYR A 124 12.69 -8.84 12.40
C TYR A 124 12.71 -8.03 11.09
N LYS A 125 12.68 -6.71 11.18
CA LYS A 125 12.71 -5.82 10.02
C LYS A 125 13.88 -4.86 10.16
N GLY A 126 15.00 -5.15 9.50
CA GLY A 126 16.12 -4.21 9.38
C GLY A 126 15.84 -3.10 8.34
N PHE A 127 16.22 -1.87 8.60
CA PHE A 127 16.18 -0.74 7.68
C PHE A 127 17.58 -0.14 7.67
N LEU A 128 18.16 0.12 6.52
CA LEU A 128 19.46 0.77 6.35
C LEU A 128 19.22 2.15 5.71
N TYR A 129 19.53 3.21 6.44
CA TYR A 129 19.43 4.61 6.01
C TYR A 129 20.85 5.20 5.90
N GLY A 130 21.16 5.95 4.84
CA GLY A 130 22.43 6.68 4.73
C GLY A 130 22.35 7.83 3.72
N PRO A 131 23.26 8.82 3.76
CA PRO A 131 23.20 10.03 2.95
C PRO A 131 23.49 9.80 1.46
N ILE A 132 23.92 8.59 1.06
CA ILE A 132 24.10 8.13 -0.34
C ILE A 132 23.34 6.80 -0.57
N LEU A 133 22.61 6.32 0.44
CA LEU A 133 21.85 5.09 0.35
C LEU A 133 20.39 5.46 0.18
N ASP A 134 19.83 5.15 -0.99
CA ASP A 134 18.39 5.00 -1.10
C ASP A 134 17.92 4.06 -0.01
N ASN A 135 16.86 4.43 0.69
CA ASN A 135 16.29 3.67 1.79
C ASN A 135 16.14 2.19 1.40
N ARG A 136 17.01 1.32 1.91
CA ARG A 136 16.90 -0.13 1.71
C ARG A 136 16.36 -0.77 2.97
N VAL A 137 15.32 -1.60 2.82
CA VAL A 137 14.74 -2.37 3.93
C VAL A 137 15.03 -3.84 3.72
N PHE A 138 15.62 -4.45 4.76
CA PHE A 138 15.95 -5.86 4.86
C PHE A 138 14.96 -6.53 5.82
N HIS A 139 14.29 -7.59 5.39
CA HIS A 139 13.44 -8.40 6.27
C HIS A 139 14.26 -9.61 6.75
N PHE A 140 14.29 -9.86 8.06
CA PHE A 140 14.85 -11.07 8.66
C PHE A 140 13.72 -11.79 9.41
N SER A 141 13.46 -13.06 9.15
CA SER A 141 12.56 -13.87 9.99
C SER A 141 13.40 -14.60 11.03
N ALA A 142 12.97 -14.64 12.30
CA ALA A 142 13.58 -15.53 13.28
C ALA A 142 12.99 -16.94 13.22
N GLY A 143 13.81 -17.86 13.73
CA GLY A 143 13.62 -19.30 13.77
C GLY A 143 14.95 -19.93 13.37
N LYS A 144 15.28 -21.12 13.89
CA LYS A 144 16.38 -21.93 13.31
C LYS A 144 16.14 -21.94 11.81
N THR A 145 16.99 -21.27 11.03
CA THR A 145 16.84 -21.29 9.58
C THR A 145 17.16 -22.70 9.15
N ASP A 146 16.11 -23.51 8.98
CA ASP A 146 16.23 -24.68 8.13
C ASP A 146 16.67 -24.15 6.77
N LEU A 147 17.95 -24.32 6.46
CA LEU A 147 18.54 -23.85 5.21
C LEU A 147 17.82 -24.49 4.01
N SER A 148 17.15 -25.63 4.19
CA SER A 148 16.32 -26.25 3.16
C SER A 148 15.06 -25.44 2.82
N GLN A 149 14.61 -24.58 3.74
CA GLN A 149 13.44 -23.71 3.59
C GLN A 149 13.80 -22.30 3.11
N GLN A 150 15.07 -22.01 2.80
CA GLN A 150 15.45 -20.74 2.20
C GLN A 150 15.23 -20.76 0.68
N ALA A 151 14.65 -19.67 0.18
CA ALA A 151 14.65 -19.26 -1.21
C ALA A 151 15.61 -18.10 -1.41
N THR A 152 16.05 -17.91 -2.65
CA THR A 152 16.89 -16.76 -3.05
C THR A 152 16.10 -15.91 -4.01
N LEU A 153 15.85 -14.66 -3.63
CA LEU A 153 15.34 -13.66 -4.54
C LEU A 153 16.52 -12.87 -5.12
N ARG A 154 16.39 -12.44 -6.36
CA ARG A 154 17.32 -11.51 -7.00
C ARG A 154 16.60 -10.21 -7.27
N LEU A 155 17.10 -9.13 -6.68
CA LEU A 155 16.56 -7.79 -6.79
C LEU A 155 17.42 -7.03 -7.80
N GLU A 156 16.84 -6.75 -8.96
CA GLU A 156 17.46 -5.95 -10.01
C GLU A 156 16.99 -4.51 -9.83
N ALA A 157 17.95 -3.59 -9.77
CA ALA A 157 17.69 -2.16 -9.70
C ALA A 157 18.37 -1.45 -10.87
N ASP A 158 17.70 -0.44 -11.42
CA ASP A 158 18.18 0.24 -12.63
C ASP A 158 19.60 0.83 -12.42
N GLY A 159 20.52 0.49 -13.31
CA GLY A 159 21.93 0.88 -13.25
C GLY A 159 22.72 0.32 -12.05
N LYS A 160 22.24 -0.70 -11.34
CA LYS A 160 22.90 -1.26 -10.14
C LYS A 160 23.14 -2.77 -10.25
N GLU A 161 24.12 -3.25 -9.48
CA GLU A 161 24.35 -4.68 -9.31
C GLU A 161 23.13 -5.37 -8.70
N VAL A 162 22.90 -6.61 -9.14
CA VAL A 162 21.82 -7.47 -8.64
C VAL A 162 22.10 -7.86 -7.20
N ASP A 163 21.16 -7.57 -6.30
CA ASP A 163 21.25 -7.97 -4.90
C ASP A 163 20.53 -9.31 -4.70
N GLU A 164 21.23 -10.29 -4.12
CA GLU A 164 20.62 -11.56 -3.72
C GLU A 164 20.10 -11.46 -2.28
N LEU A 165 18.81 -11.76 -2.09
CA LEU A 165 18.15 -11.80 -0.80
C LEU A 165 17.76 -13.24 -0.46
N LYS A 166 18.28 -13.76 0.65
CA LYS A 166 17.83 -15.04 1.22
C LYS A 166 16.57 -14.80 2.05
N ILE A 167 15.51 -15.53 1.74
CA ILE A 167 14.21 -15.37 2.38
C ILE A 167 13.59 -16.73 2.61
N HIS A 168 12.76 -16.87 3.63
CA HIS A 168 12.09 -18.13 3.91
C HIS A 168 10.92 -18.36 2.93
N LYS A 169 10.66 -19.61 2.54
CA LYS A 169 9.65 -19.96 1.53
C LYS A 169 8.20 -19.72 1.97
N ASP A 170 7.94 -19.75 3.27
CA ASP A 170 6.59 -19.62 3.88
C ASP A 170 6.13 -18.15 4.08
N ILE A 171 6.87 -17.17 3.54
CA ILE A 171 6.50 -15.77 3.74
C ILE A 171 5.20 -15.42 3.01
N ARG A 172 4.21 -14.94 3.74
CA ARG A 172 2.90 -14.55 3.15
C ARG A 172 2.82 -13.11 2.65
N ARG A 173 3.66 -12.23 3.19
CA ARG A 173 3.69 -10.80 2.86
C ARG A 173 5.12 -10.33 2.71
N LEU A 174 5.46 -9.84 1.53
CA LEU A 174 6.78 -9.30 1.22
C LEU A 174 6.69 -7.79 1.05
N SER A 175 7.48 -7.05 1.83
CA SER A 175 7.70 -5.64 1.56
C SER A 175 9.14 -5.44 1.12
N ILE A 176 9.35 -4.70 0.04
CA ILE A 176 10.68 -4.35 -0.44
C ILE A 176 10.73 -2.84 -0.48
N ARG A 177 11.80 -2.25 0.05
CA ARG A 177 12.05 -0.83 -0.13
C ARG A 177 13.33 -0.64 -0.91
N ASN A 178 13.17 -0.23 -2.16
CA ASN A 178 14.24 0.18 -3.06
C ASN A 178 13.63 1.06 -4.15
N ARG A 179 14.00 2.35 -4.19
CA ARG A 179 13.46 3.31 -5.16
C ARG A 179 13.85 3.06 -6.61
N PHE A 180 14.87 2.23 -6.81
CA PHE A 180 15.39 1.86 -8.12
C PHE A 180 14.95 0.46 -8.52
N LEU A 181 14.03 -0.15 -7.78
CA LEU A 181 13.56 -1.50 -8.04
C LEU A 181 12.96 -1.60 -9.44
N TYR A 182 13.57 -2.44 -10.27
CA TYR A 182 13.13 -2.69 -11.63
C TYR A 182 12.49 -4.08 -11.76
N ARG A 183 13.12 -5.09 -11.16
CA ARG A 183 12.65 -6.47 -11.26
C ARG A 183 13.02 -7.28 -10.03
N ILE A 184 12.17 -8.23 -9.68
CA ILE A 184 12.48 -9.26 -8.70
C ILE A 184 12.27 -10.62 -9.36
N THR A 185 13.28 -11.49 -9.25
CA THR A 185 13.19 -12.89 -9.69
C THR A 185 13.37 -13.86 -8.52
N GLY A 186 12.88 -15.09 -8.68
CA GLY A 186 12.86 -16.13 -7.64
C GLY A 186 11.57 -16.16 -6.82
N MET A 187 10.52 -15.43 -7.22
CA MET A 187 9.25 -15.31 -6.49
C MET A 187 8.42 -16.60 -6.53
N SER A 188 8.59 -17.41 -7.58
CA SER A 188 7.98 -18.74 -7.69
C SER A 188 8.28 -19.64 -6.49
N ALA A 189 9.48 -19.53 -5.90
CA ALA A 189 9.90 -20.31 -4.75
C ALA A 189 9.14 -19.99 -3.44
N LEU A 190 8.42 -18.86 -3.36
CA LEU A 190 7.75 -18.38 -2.15
C LEU A 190 6.31 -18.86 -2.03
N THR A 191 6.08 -20.16 -1.99
CA THR A 191 4.77 -20.80 -2.22
C THR A 191 3.58 -20.20 -1.48
N ASP A 192 3.82 -19.60 -0.30
CA ASP A 192 2.77 -19.06 0.57
C ASP A 192 2.57 -17.54 0.40
N LEU A 193 3.31 -16.89 -0.50
CA LEU A 193 3.26 -15.45 -0.71
C LEU A 193 1.93 -15.02 -1.35
N GLU A 194 1.18 -14.22 -0.61
CA GLU A 194 -0.14 -13.70 -1.00
C GLU A 194 -0.06 -12.24 -1.47
N THR A 195 0.82 -11.44 -0.86
CA THR A 195 0.85 -9.98 -1.10
C THR A 195 2.27 -9.43 -1.18
N ILE A 196 2.47 -8.54 -2.15
CA ILE A 196 3.70 -7.74 -2.32
C ILE A 196 3.41 -6.27 -2.05
N ASN A 197 4.31 -5.60 -1.33
CA ASN A 197 4.23 -4.17 -1.11
C ASN A 197 5.54 -3.46 -1.48
N VAL A 198 5.47 -2.62 -2.51
CA VAL A 198 6.50 -1.73 -3.03
C VAL A 198 6.03 -0.26 -3.01
N SER A 199 5.19 0.08 -2.02
CA SER A 199 4.69 1.44 -1.80
C SER A 199 5.74 2.35 -1.18
N ASP A 200 5.58 3.67 -1.37
CA ASP A 200 6.43 4.72 -0.77
C ASP A 200 7.91 4.69 -1.22
N LEU A 201 8.15 4.45 -2.51
CA LEU A 201 9.48 4.24 -3.07
C LEU A 201 9.85 5.21 -4.19
N ASP A 202 9.05 6.25 -4.48
CA ASP A 202 9.26 7.14 -5.62
C ASP A 202 9.40 6.39 -6.97
N LEU A 203 8.81 5.20 -7.12
CA LEU A 203 8.90 4.44 -8.37
C LEU A 203 8.24 5.21 -9.50
N GLN A 204 8.91 5.29 -10.65
CA GLN A 204 8.33 5.88 -11.87
C GLN A 204 7.71 4.82 -12.78
N ASN A 205 8.15 3.56 -12.64
CA ASN A 205 7.73 2.43 -13.46
C ASN A 205 7.24 1.29 -12.57
N ILE A 206 6.39 0.43 -13.13
CA ILE A 206 5.94 -0.79 -12.46
C ILE A 206 7.07 -1.83 -12.48
N PRO A 207 7.52 -2.33 -11.31
CA PRO A 207 8.53 -3.38 -11.26
C PRO A 207 7.97 -4.71 -11.78
N LYS A 208 8.83 -5.52 -12.39
CA LYS A 208 8.47 -6.86 -12.90
C LYS A 208 8.68 -7.93 -11.84
N PHE A 209 7.83 -8.96 -11.86
CA PHE A 209 7.90 -10.10 -10.96
C PHE A 209 7.72 -11.41 -11.72
N ASP A 210 8.22 -12.52 -11.20
CA ASP A 210 8.11 -13.85 -11.78
C ASP A 210 7.22 -14.78 -10.94
N PHE A 211 5.92 -14.49 -10.91
CA PHE A 211 4.94 -15.36 -10.24
C PHE A 211 4.44 -16.47 -11.16
N ASP A 212 4.15 -17.61 -10.54
CA ASP A 212 3.52 -18.79 -11.17
C ASP A 212 2.10 -19.06 -10.64
N ARG A 213 1.58 -18.16 -9.80
CA ARG A 213 0.28 -18.26 -9.11
C ARG A 213 -0.31 -16.88 -8.83
N PRO A 214 -1.64 -16.78 -8.58
CA PRO A 214 -2.30 -15.50 -8.37
C PRO A 214 -1.72 -14.70 -7.21
N TYR A 215 -1.53 -13.39 -7.39
CA TYR A 215 -1.04 -12.50 -6.34
C TYR A 215 -1.67 -11.11 -6.36
N SER A 216 -1.61 -10.44 -5.19
CA SER A 216 -1.96 -9.03 -5.04
C SER A 216 -0.70 -8.18 -4.85
N ILE A 217 -0.68 -6.99 -5.47
CA ILE A 217 0.45 -6.07 -5.40
C ILE A 217 0.01 -4.66 -5.01
N SER A 218 0.76 -4.06 -4.08
CA SER A 218 0.60 -2.68 -3.65
C SER A 218 1.80 -1.82 -4.02
N MET A 219 1.53 -0.77 -4.78
CA MET A 219 2.48 0.22 -5.31
C MET A 219 2.00 1.64 -4.99
N ASN A 220 1.40 1.82 -3.83
CA ASN A 220 0.79 3.07 -3.40
C ASN A 220 1.86 4.16 -3.18
N ASN A 221 1.46 5.42 -3.35
CA ASN A 221 2.29 6.59 -3.03
C ASN A 221 3.67 6.54 -3.71
N ASN A 222 3.66 6.34 -5.03
CA ASN A 222 4.83 6.38 -5.90
C ASN A 222 4.67 7.51 -6.92
N SER A 223 5.51 7.53 -7.96
CA SER A 223 5.46 8.49 -9.07
C SER A 223 5.13 7.81 -10.40
N ILE A 224 4.37 6.70 -10.37
CA ILE A 224 4.05 5.92 -11.57
C ILE A 224 3.07 6.73 -12.42
N LYS A 225 3.45 6.97 -13.68
CA LYS A 225 2.64 7.71 -14.64
C LYS A 225 2.17 6.80 -15.78
N ASP A 226 3.13 6.22 -16.48
CA ASP A 226 2.88 5.42 -17.67
C ASP A 226 2.62 3.97 -17.24
N VAL A 227 1.48 3.43 -17.66
CA VAL A 227 1.04 2.07 -17.35
C VAL A 227 0.61 1.40 -18.65
N HIS A 228 1.12 0.20 -18.89
CA HIS A 228 0.72 -0.64 -20.01
C HIS A 228 0.15 -1.96 -19.50
N ALA A 229 -0.75 -2.60 -20.27
CA ALA A 229 -1.27 -3.92 -19.89
C ALA A 229 -0.16 -4.96 -19.74
N THR A 230 0.90 -4.85 -20.56
CA THR A 230 2.12 -5.67 -20.49
C THR A 230 2.95 -5.40 -19.23
N ASP A 231 2.56 -4.45 -18.39
CA ASP A 231 3.18 -4.24 -17.09
C ASP A 231 2.84 -5.29 -16.06
N PHE A 232 1.71 -5.96 -16.26
CA PHE A 232 1.20 -6.99 -15.39
C PHE A 232 1.36 -8.34 -16.05
N ASP A 233 1.77 -9.34 -15.26
CA ASP A 233 1.70 -10.73 -15.71
C ASP A 233 0.27 -11.27 -15.54
N LYS A 234 0.00 -12.42 -16.16
CA LYS A 234 -1.32 -13.08 -16.15
C LYS A 234 -1.81 -13.55 -14.78
N ASN A 235 -1.00 -13.44 -13.74
CA ASN A 235 -1.31 -13.89 -12.39
C ASN A 235 -1.67 -12.73 -11.45
N VAL A 236 -1.42 -11.48 -11.84
CA VAL A 236 -1.88 -10.32 -11.05
C VAL A 236 -3.41 -10.32 -11.04
N PHE A 237 -4.03 -10.50 -9.87
CA PHE A 237 -5.49 -10.41 -9.74
C PHE A 237 -5.96 -9.15 -9.01
N SER A 238 -5.09 -8.51 -8.23
CA SER A 238 -5.42 -7.33 -7.42
C SER A 238 -4.27 -6.32 -7.42
N ILE A 239 -4.57 -5.06 -7.72
CA ILE A 239 -3.60 -3.96 -7.77
C ILE A 239 -4.04 -2.78 -6.90
N GLU A 240 -3.14 -2.32 -6.05
CA GLU A 240 -3.27 -1.09 -5.26
C GLU A 240 -2.25 -0.07 -5.77
N MET A 241 -2.71 0.98 -6.44
CA MET A 241 -1.90 2.06 -7.03
C MET A 241 -2.40 3.45 -6.61
N TYR A 242 -2.91 3.55 -5.38
CA TYR A 242 -3.38 4.80 -4.80
C TYR A 242 -2.26 5.85 -4.72
N ARG A 243 -2.56 7.13 -4.96
CA ARG A 243 -1.59 8.24 -4.96
C ARG A 243 -0.40 7.99 -5.91
N ASN A 244 -0.71 7.96 -7.21
CA ASN A 244 0.29 7.96 -8.28
C ASN A 244 -0.02 9.09 -9.27
N LEU A 245 0.52 9.02 -10.48
CA LEU A 245 0.41 10.06 -11.52
C LEU A 245 -0.26 9.53 -12.80
N ILE A 246 -1.05 8.45 -12.72
CA ILE A 246 -1.68 7.80 -13.88
C ILE A 246 -2.72 8.73 -14.51
N GLU A 247 -2.62 8.98 -15.82
CA GLU A 247 -3.43 9.99 -16.54
C GLU A 247 -4.48 9.39 -17.49
N ASP A 248 -4.25 8.17 -17.99
CA ASP A 248 -5.15 7.46 -18.90
C ASP A 248 -5.50 6.04 -18.41
N ASP A 249 -6.55 5.48 -19.01
CA ASP A 249 -7.07 4.16 -18.70
C ASP A 249 -6.86 3.14 -19.84
N VAL A 250 -6.05 3.45 -20.84
CA VAL A 250 -5.93 2.62 -22.07
C VAL A 250 -5.49 1.21 -21.75
N TRP A 251 -4.61 1.04 -20.77
CA TRP A 251 -4.15 -0.26 -20.29
C TRP A 251 -5.28 -1.17 -19.78
N PHE A 252 -6.41 -0.63 -19.31
CA PHE A 252 -7.57 -1.44 -18.95
C PHE A 252 -8.22 -2.15 -20.15
N CYS A 253 -7.99 -1.68 -21.38
CA CYS A 253 -8.60 -2.30 -22.56
C CYS A 253 -8.05 -3.72 -22.80
N ASP A 254 -6.81 -3.99 -22.39
CA ASP A 254 -6.10 -5.23 -22.71
C ASP A 254 -5.80 -6.12 -21.49
N ILE A 255 -6.14 -5.72 -20.27
CA ILE A 255 -5.98 -6.58 -19.07
C ILE A 255 -7.10 -7.62 -18.97
N ASP A 256 -6.71 -8.86 -18.64
CA ASP A 256 -7.63 -10.00 -18.50
C ASP A 256 -7.54 -10.72 -17.14
N SER A 257 -6.43 -10.55 -16.41
CA SER A 257 -6.19 -11.21 -15.12
C SER A 257 -6.69 -10.41 -13.91
N ILE A 258 -6.73 -9.08 -14.03
CA ILE A 258 -6.97 -8.17 -12.90
C ILE A 258 -8.46 -8.07 -12.60
N LYS A 259 -8.82 -8.27 -11.33
CA LYS A 259 -10.18 -8.27 -10.80
C LYS A 259 -10.45 -7.11 -9.86
N GLU A 260 -9.46 -6.71 -9.06
CA GLU A 260 -9.62 -5.66 -8.05
C GLU A 260 -8.59 -4.56 -8.29
N VAL A 261 -9.06 -3.31 -8.39
CA VAL A 261 -8.22 -2.18 -8.75
C VAL A 261 -8.50 -0.97 -7.86
N ASN A 262 -7.46 -0.46 -7.23
CA ASN A 262 -7.49 0.83 -6.56
C ASN A 262 -6.51 1.81 -7.23
N ILE A 263 -7.07 2.80 -7.91
CA ILE A 263 -6.39 3.90 -8.59
C ILE A 263 -6.83 5.25 -8.02
N THR A 264 -7.28 5.26 -6.77
CA THR A 264 -7.72 6.46 -6.05
C THR A 264 -6.59 7.49 -5.95
N ARG A 265 -6.91 8.79 -6.06
CA ARG A 265 -5.92 9.89 -6.04
C ARG A 265 -4.86 9.77 -7.14
N ASN A 266 -5.28 9.55 -8.38
CA ASN A 266 -4.44 9.64 -9.57
C ASN A 266 -4.82 10.88 -10.40
N LYS A 267 -4.57 10.86 -11.72
CA LYS A 267 -4.86 11.96 -12.64
C LYS A 267 -5.73 11.53 -13.83
N LEU A 268 -6.48 10.44 -13.71
CA LEU A 268 -7.30 9.90 -14.80
C LEU A 268 -8.30 10.95 -15.29
N ARG A 269 -8.45 11.08 -16.60
CA ARG A 269 -9.40 12.02 -17.24
C ARG A 269 -10.59 11.35 -17.91
N VAL A 270 -10.45 10.07 -18.20
CA VAL A 270 -11.43 9.20 -18.86
C VAL A 270 -11.49 7.86 -18.12
N ALA A 271 -12.55 7.08 -18.36
CA ALA A 271 -12.76 5.77 -17.76
C ALA A 271 -13.42 4.78 -18.76
N ASP A 272 -13.17 4.97 -20.06
CA ASP A 272 -13.85 4.21 -21.11
C ASP A 272 -13.41 2.75 -21.18
N CYS A 273 -12.10 2.50 -21.18
CA CYS A 273 -11.51 1.16 -21.12
C CYS A 273 -11.80 0.52 -19.77
N LEU A 274 -11.65 1.29 -18.69
CA LEU A 274 -11.92 0.81 -17.32
C LEU A 274 -13.36 0.28 -17.20
N LEU A 275 -14.35 1.07 -17.62
CA LEU A 275 -15.75 0.67 -17.52
C LEU A 275 -16.12 -0.43 -18.51
N SER A 276 -15.43 -0.54 -19.64
CA SER A 276 -15.71 -1.55 -20.66
C SER A 276 -15.01 -2.90 -20.41
N ASN A 277 -14.13 -3.00 -19.41
CA ASN A 277 -13.37 -4.22 -19.13
C ASN A 277 -14.26 -5.32 -18.53
N ASP A 278 -14.26 -6.52 -19.13
CA ASP A 278 -15.14 -7.62 -18.72
C ASP A 278 -14.59 -8.51 -17.59
N HIS A 279 -13.38 -8.22 -17.10
CA HIS A 279 -12.69 -9.02 -16.07
C HIS A 279 -12.70 -8.36 -14.69
N VAL A 280 -12.63 -7.02 -14.64
CA VAL A 280 -12.61 -6.26 -13.39
C VAL A 280 -13.94 -6.42 -12.63
N GLU A 281 -13.84 -6.72 -11.34
CA GLU A 281 -14.94 -6.95 -10.41
C GLU A 281 -15.13 -5.77 -9.44
N LYS A 282 -14.04 -5.12 -9.02
CA LYS A 282 -14.08 -3.99 -8.07
C LYS A 282 -13.13 -2.87 -8.48
N VAL A 283 -13.65 -1.64 -8.51
CA VAL A 283 -12.87 -0.44 -8.80
C VAL A 283 -13.04 0.61 -7.71
N SER A 284 -11.91 1.10 -7.20
CA SER A 284 -11.81 2.36 -6.45
C SER A 284 -11.00 3.37 -7.27
N GLY A 285 -11.69 4.33 -7.88
CA GLY A 285 -11.15 5.36 -8.77
C GLY A 285 -11.45 6.79 -8.32
N SER A 286 -11.73 7.00 -7.03
CA SER A 286 -12.07 8.32 -6.50
C SER A 286 -10.91 9.30 -6.51
N PHE A 287 -11.21 10.60 -6.41
CA PHE A 287 -10.21 11.69 -6.42
C PHE A 287 -9.32 11.67 -7.68
N ASN A 288 -9.94 11.56 -8.86
CA ASN A 288 -9.29 11.71 -10.16
C ASN A 288 -9.81 12.98 -10.87
N TYR A 289 -9.55 13.13 -12.16
CA TYR A 289 -10.06 14.22 -13.00
C TYR A 289 -11.01 13.72 -14.09
N ILE A 290 -11.69 12.59 -13.84
CA ILE A 290 -12.57 11.95 -14.82
C ILE A 290 -13.74 12.88 -15.07
N SER A 291 -13.93 13.32 -16.30
CA SER A 291 -15.02 14.25 -16.65
C SER A 291 -15.84 13.80 -17.84
N ASN A 292 -15.24 12.99 -18.71
CA ASN A 292 -15.90 12.40 -19.86
C ASN A 292 -15.93 10.87 -19.71
N ILE A 293 -17.12 10.29 -19.91
CA ILE A 293 -17.34 8.86 -20.00
C ILE A 293 -18.14 8.62 -21.28
N SER A 294 -17.50 8.01 -22.26
CA SER A 294 -18.04 7.60 -23.56
C SER A 294 -18.22 6.08 -23.67
N ALA A 295 -17.93 5.32 -22.61
CA ALA A 295 -18.19 3.89 -22.52
C ALA A 295 -19.63 3.54 -22.93
N ARG A 296 -19.77 2.64 -23.90
CA ARG A 296 -21.07 2.17 -24.40
C ARG A 296 -21.57 0.91 -23.68
N LYS A 297 -20.70 0.27 -22.90
CA LYS A 297 -21.00 -0.90 -22.08
C LYS A 297 -20.38 -0.74 -20.70
N ILE A 298 -20.92 -1.47 -19.73
CA ILE A 298 -20.28 -1.70 -18.44
C ILE A 298 -19.86 -3.17 -18.39
N GLY A 299 -18.64 -3.42 -17.91
CA GLY A 299 -18.02 -4.73 -17.81
C GLY A 299 -18.91 -5.76 -17.11
N LYS A 300 -19.04 -6.95 -17.69
CA LYS A 300 -19.99 -7.97 -17.22
C LYS A 300 -19.79 -8.41 -15.78
N LYS A 301 -18.54 -8.37 -15.29
CA LYS A 301 -18.16 -8.80 -13.94
C LYS A 301 -18.07 -7.68 -12.92
N LEU A 302 -18.17 -6.41 -13.33
CA LEU A 302 -18.04 -5.27 -12.43
C LEU A 302 -19.18 -5.30 -11.41
N GLN A 303 -18.86 -5.33 -10.11
CA GLN A 303 -19.80 -5.40 -9.00
C GLN A 303 -19.79 -4.14 -8.14
N PHE A 304 -18.62 -3.54 -7.97
CA PHE A 304 -18.41 -2.33 -7.17
C PHE A 304 -17.64 -1.28 -7.98
N LEU A 305 -18.16 -0.06 -8.02
CA LEU A 305 -17.54 1.07 -8.71
C LEU A 305 -17.61 2.33 -7.86
N ASP A 306 -16.47 2.80 -7.39
CA ASP A 306 -16.30 4.14 -6.80
C ASP A 306 -15.57 5.06 -7.79
N LEU A 307 -16.28 6.07 -8.30
CA LEU A 307 -15.74 7.18 -9.07
C LEU A 307 -16.09 8.53 -8.40
N SER A 308 -16.25 8.55 -7.08
CA SER A 308 -16.52 9.76 -6.32
C SER A 308 -15.39 10.79 -6.42
N TYR A 309 -15.67 12.05 -6.13
CA TYR A 309 -14.67 13.14 -6.20
C TYR A 309 -13.96 13.22 -7.57
N ASN A 310 -14.76 13.32 -8.62
CA ASN A 310 -14.29 13.50 -9.99
C ASN A 310 -15.02 14.72 -10.62
N GLY A 311 -14.98 14.87 -11.95
CA GLY A 311 -15.68 15.90 -12.70
C GLY A 311 -16.76 15.35 -13.64
N ILE A 312 -17.32 14.16 -13.34
CA ILE A 312 -18.23 13.43 -14.24
C ILE A 312 -19.52 14.21 -14.42
N ARG A 313 -19.94 14.44 -15.67
CA ARG A 313 -21.19 15.14 -16.02
C ARG A 313 -22.36 14.22 -16.34
N SER A 314 -22.06 13.03 -16.83
CA SER A 314 -23.06 12.02 -17.19
C SER A 314 -22.47 10.62 -17.01
N PHE A 315 -23.33 9.66 -16.68
CA PHE A 315 -22.97 8.26 -16.52
C PHE A 315 -23.89 7.39 -17.41
N PRO A 316 -23.39 6.32 -18.07
CA PRO A 316 -24.17 5.50 -18.99
C PRO A 316 -25.10 4.53 -18.25
N TRP A 317 -26.11 5.07 -17.54
CA TRP A 317 -27.06 4.29 -16.74
C TRP A 317 -27.78 3.18 -17.54
N ASN A 318 -28.01 3.40 -18.83
CA ASN A 318 -28.63 2.42 -19.72
C ASN A 318 -27.78 1.14 -19.93
N ALA A 319 -26.45 1.24 -19.81
CA ALA A 319 -25.53 0.11 -19.99
C ALA A 319 -25.36 -0.76 -18.73
N VAL A 320 -25.87 -0.30 -17.58
CA VAL A 320 -25.71 -1.00 -16.29
C VAL A 320 -26.49 -2.32 -16.23
N ASN A 321 -27.63 -2.43 -16.92
CA ASN A 321 -28.44 -3.66 -16.88
C ASN A 321 -27.76 -4.88 -17.50
N GLU A 322 -26.72 -4.69 -18.31
CA GLU A 322 -25.94 -5.76 -18.94
C GLU A 322 -24.70 -6.16 -18.11
N SER A 323 -24.50 -5.54 -16.94
CA SER A 323 -23.40 -5.84 -16.03
C SER A 323 -23.87 -6.53 -14.74
N SER A 324 -22.92 -6.89 -13.88
CA SER A 324 -23.20 -7.39 -12.52
C SER A 324 -23.14 -6.29 -11.46
N LEU A 325 -23.25 -5.01 -11.86
CA LEU A 325 -22.98 -3.88 -10.96
C LEU A 325 -24.04 -3.82 -9.87
N LYS A 326 -23.58 -3.81 -8.62
CA LYS A 326 -24.42 -3.77 -7.42
C LYS A 326 -24.30 -2.44 -6.68
N GLU A 327 -23.10 -1.87 -6.64
CA GLU A 327 -22.83 -0.65 -5.90
C GLU A 327 -22.10 0.34 -6.78
N VAL A 328 -22.61 1.57 -6.83
CA VAL A 328 -21.99 2.68 -7.55
C VAL A 328 -21.95 3.93 -6.69
N ASP A 329 -20.77 4.49 -6.52
CA ASP A 329 -20.54 5.78 -5.88
C ASP A 329 -20.02 6.78 -6.92
N LEU A 330 -20.86 7.77 -7.22
CA LEU A 330 -20.58 8.92 -8.08
C LEU A 330 -20.74 10.22 -7.29
N SER A 331 -20.65 10.17 -5.95
CA SER A 331 -20.77 11.36 -5.11
C SER A 331 -19.68 12.39 -5.43
N ASN A 332 -19.93 13.68 -5.15
CA ASN A 332 -18.96 14.76 -5.40
C ASN A 332 -18.49 14.79 -6.86
N ASN A 333 -19.44 14.85 -7.79
CA ASN A 333 -19.19 15.00 -9.23
C ASN A 333 -19.97 16.21 -9.78
N GLN A 334 -20.11 16.29 -11.10
CA GLN A 334 -20.84 17.35 -11.81
C GLN A 334 -22.06 16.79 -12.55
N ILE A 335 -22.70 15.75 -12.03
CA ILE A 335 -23.89 15.17 -12.65
C ILE A 335 -25.06 16.13 -12.43
N TYR A 336 -25.72 16.56 -13.50
CA TYR A 336 -26.84 17.50 -13.47
C TYR A 336 -28.08 16.92 -14.17
N ASP A 337 -29.17 17.69 -14.16
CA ASP A 337 -30.48 17.35 -14.73
C ASP A 337 -31.22 16.18 -14.05
N ILE A 338 -31.77 15.26 -14.85
CA ILE A 338 -32.65 14.17 -14.45
C ILE A 338 -31.89 12.85 -14.57
N VAL A 339 -31.66 12.18 -13.45
CA VAL A 339 -31.11 10.82 -13.43
C VAL A 339 -32.28 9.82 -13.41
N THR A 340 -32.36 8.95 -14.41
CA THR A 340 -33.36 7.87 -14.44
C THR A 340 -32.71 6.53 -14.11
N LEU A 341 -33.02 6.00 -12.94
CA LEU A 341 -32.55 4.71 -12.44
C LEU A 341 -33.60 3.64 -12.73
N ASN A 342 -33.40 2.86 -13.78
CA ASN A 342 -34.24 1.71 -14.12
C ASN A 342 -33.37 0.44 -14.24
N LEU A 343 -32.80 0.02 -13.10
CA LEU A 343 -31.62 -0.84 -13.02
C LEU A 343 -31.89 -2.13 -12.24
N ALA A 344 -31.79 -3.29 -12.89
CA ALA A 344 -32.17 -4.58 -12.31
C ALA A 344 -31.16 -5.11 -11.27
N THR A 345 -29.88 -4.73 -11.37
CA THR A 345 -28.80 -5.35 -10.58
C THR A 345 -28.33 -4.50 -9.40
N ILE A 346 -28.55 -3.19 -9.45
CA ILE A 346 -28.01 -2.26 -8.46
C ILE A 346 -28.77 -2.34 -7.14
N GLU A 347 -28.00 -2.40 -6.06
CA GLU A 347 -28.43 -2.39 -4.67
C GLU A 347 -28.18 -1.03 -4.00
N LYS A 348 -27.11 -0.32 -4.37
CA LYS A 348 -26.75 0.98 -3.78
C LYS A 348 -26.29 1.98 -4.86
N VAL A 349 -26.85 3.18 -4.80
CA VAL A 349 -26.43 4.32 -5.62
C VAL A 349 -26.12 5.50 -4.71
N ASP A 350 -24.93 6.05 -4.84
CA ASP A 350 -24.59 7.35 -4.29
C ASP A 350 -24.33 8.35 -5.43
N ILE A 351 -25.19 9.36 -5.52
CA ILE A 351 -25.04 10.52 -6.40
C ILE A 351 -25.17 11.81 -5.59
N SER A 352 -24.90 11.75 -4.29
CA SER A 352 -24.89 12.93 -3.40
C SER A 352 -23.84 13.94 -3.83
N LYS A 353 -23.98 15.19 -3.38
CA LYS A 353 -23.04 16.28 -3.71
C LYS A 353 -22.80 16.45 -5.22
N ASN A 354 -23.85 16.23 -6.00
CA ASN A 354 -23.95 16.56 -7.43
C ASN A 354 -25.04 17.63 -7.64
N PRO A 355 -24.96 18.48 -8.67
CA PRO A 355 -26.02 19.43 -9.04
C PRO A 355 -27.27 18.78 -9.66
N THR A 356 -27.55 17.51 -9.37
CA THR A 356 -28.72 16.76 -9.85
C THR A 356 -30.02 17.41 -9.35
N LEU A 357 -30.96 17.69 -10.27
CA LEU A 357 -32.24 18.30 -9.93
C LEU A 357 -33.31 17.26 -9.57
N LYS A 358 -33.29 16.12 -10.26
CA LYS A 358 -34.32 15.10 -10.11
C LYS A 358 -33.76 13.69 -10.31
N VAL A 359 -34.26 12.75 -9.54
CA VAL A 359 -33.97 11.31 -9.66
C VAL A 359 -35.30 10.57 -9.82
N VAL A 360 -35.42 9.82 -10.91
CA VAL A 360 -36.58 8.96 -11.17
C VAL A 360 -36.15 7.51 -10.97
N VAL A 361 -36.76 6.83 -9.99
CA VAL A 361 -36.53 5.41 -9.71
C VAL A 361 -37.62 4.59 -10.39
N GLY A 362 -37.26 3.91 -11.48
CA GLY A 362 -38.14 3.09 -12.30
C GLY A 362 -38.34 1.66 -11.77
N GLU A 363 -39.31 0.96 -12.36
CA GLU A 363 -39.83 -0.32 -11.86
C GLU A 363 -38.83 -1.49 -11.89
N LYS A 364 -37.78 -1.43 -12.73
CA LYS A 364 -36.72 -2.46 -12.74
C LYS A 364 -35.83 -2.39 -11.52
N SER A 365 -35.78 -1.26 -10.81
CA SER A 365 -34.91 -1.01 -9.65
C SER A 365 -35.35 -1.71 -8.36
N LYS A 366 -35.86 -2.95 -8.47
CA LYS A 366 -36.41 -3.74 -7.36
C LYS A 366 -35.37 -4.14 -6.31
N ASN A 367 -34.11 -4.19 -6.72
CA ASN A 367 -32.97 -4.54 -5.86
C ASN A 367 -32.36 -3.31 -5.18
N LEU A 368 -32.72 -2.08 -5.59
CA LEU A 368 -32.22 -0.87 -4.96
C LEU A 368 -32.66 -0.83 -3.48
N ARG A 369 -31.70 -0.63 -2.59
CA ARG A 369 -31.90 -0.57 -1.12
C ARG A 369 -31.51 0.79 -0.57
N LEU A 370 -30.45 1.40 -1.11
CA LEU A 370 -29.94 2.69 -0.67
C LEU A 370 -29.74 3.63 -1.85
N LEU A 371 -30.28 4.83 -1.72
CA LEU A 371 -30.09 5.94 -2.65
C LEU A 371 -29.64 7.18 -1.86
N ARG A 372 -28.42 7.64 -2.09
CA ARG A 372 -27.90 8.91 -1.56
C ARG A 372 -27.92 9.99 -2.62
N ILE A 373 -28.43 11.17 -2.27
CA ILE A 373 -28.66 12.28 -3.19
C ILE A 373 -28.35 13.61 -2.51
N SER A 374 -28.21 14.66 -3.32
CA SER A 374 -28.01 16.02 -2.80
C SER A 374 -29.28 16.57 -2.12
N PRO A 375 -29.16 17.49 -1.13
CA PRO A 375 -30.29 18.07 -0.40
C PRO A 375 -31.40 18.67 -1.26
N ASN A 376 -31.06 19.18 -2.44
CA ASN A 376 -31.97 19.88 -3.34
C ASN A 376 -32.59 18.98 -4.43
N ALA A 377 -32.22 17.70 -4.49
CA ALA A 377 -32.72 16.79 -5.52
C ALA A 377 -34.12 16.28 -5.17
N VAL A 378 -35.03 16.29 -6.14
CA VAL A 378 -36.36 15.68 -6.00
C VAL A 378 -36.29 14.20 -6.38
N VAL A 379 -36.89 13.31 -5.59
CA VAL A 379 -36.99 11.87 -5.92
C VAL A 379 -38.42 11.50 -6.25
N GLU A 380 -38.60 10.87 -7.40
CA GLU A 380 -39.85 10.23 -7.78
C GLU A 380 -39.65 8.72 -7.91
N PHE A 381 -40.61 7.96 -7.39
CA PHE A 381 -40.65 6.50 -7.54
C PHE A 381 -41.77 6.12 -8.48
N SER A 382 -41.51 5.15 -9.36
CA SER A 382 -42.58 4.43 -10.07
C SER A 382 -43.43 3.64 -9.07
N ASN A 383 -44.74 3.49 -9.36
CA ASN A 383 -45.76 2.96 -8.46
C ASN A 383 -45.41 1.67 -7.68
N SER A 384 -44.55 0.81 -8.20
CA SER A 384 -44.15 -0.45 -7.54
C SER A 384 -43.07 -0.29 -6.45
N LEU A 385 -42.43 0.87 -6.34
CA LEU A 385 -41.38 1.16 -5.37
C LEU A 385 -41.77 2.39 -4.55
N LYS A 386 -41.33 2.44 -3.30
CA LYS A 386 -41.59 3.58 -2.41
C LYS A 386 -40.37 3.91 -1.56
N ARG A 387 -40.34 5.12 -1.00
CA ARG A 387 -39.37 5.49 0.04
C ARG A 387 -39.69 4.74 1.34
N CYS A 388 -38.66 4.25 2.03
CA CYS A 388 -38.85 3.63 3.36
C CYS A 388 -39.29 4.67 4.42
N GLU A 389 -40.08 4.24 5.39
CA GLU A 389 -40.56 5.11 6.47
C GLU A 389 -39.49 5.25 7.58
N SER A 390 -39.60 6.28 8.43
CA SER A 390 -38.55 6.60 9.42
C SER A 390 -38.24 5.48 10.42
N GLY A 391 -39.19 4.56 10.68
CA GLY A 391 -38.98 3.39 11.53
C GLY A 391 -38.15 2.27 10.87
N ASP A 392 -38.12 2.20 9.54
CA ASP A 392 -37.40 1.17 8.78
C ASP A 392 -35.88 1.43 8.75
N LYS A 393 -35.45 2.64 9.08
CA LYS A 393 -34.03 3.07 9.04
C LYS A 393 -33.17 2.46 10.14
N VAL A 394 -33.77 1.92 11.20
CA VAL A 394 -33.06 1.44 12.40
C VAL A 394 -32.21 0.19 12.14
N ASN A 395 -32.55 -0.60 11.11
CA ASN A 395 -31.85 -1.86 10.83
C ASN A 395 -30.74 -1.78 9.75
N LYS A 396 -30.42 -0.60 9.20
CA LYS A 396 -29.42 -0.40 8.11
C LYS A 396 -29.61 -1.27 6.84
N THR A 397 -30.65 -2.08 6.77
CA THR A 397 -31.07 -2.86 5.60
C THR A 397 -32.52 -2.49 5.28
N ALA A 398 -32.75 -1.92 4.10
CA ALA A 398 -34.09 -1.56 3.65
C ALA A 398 -34.96 -2.83 3.54
N PRO A 399 -36.17 -2.86 4.13
CA PRO A 399 -37.10 -3.98 3.93
C PRO A 399 -37.47 -4.12 2.45
N ASN A 400 -37.79 -5.35 2.03
CA ASN A 400 -38.12 -5.65 0.64
C ASN A 400 -39.25 -4.73 0.13
N GLY A 401 -39.02 -4.04 -0.99
CA GLY A 401 -40.02 -3.20 -1.66
C GLY A 401 -39.98 -1.70 -1.32
N CYS A 402 -39.02 -1.23 -0.52
CA CYS A 402 -38.76 0.21 -0.34
C CYS A 402 -37.28 0.55 -0.51
N VAL A 403 -36.99 1.83 -0.76
CA VAL A 403 -35.63 2.38 -0.90
C VAL A 403 -35.37 3.40 0.22
N VAL A 404 -34.27 3.24 0.94
CA VAL A 404 -33.79 4.24 1.89
C VAL A 404 -33.18 5.39 1.11
N VAL A 405 -33.72 6.60 1.30
CA VAL A 405 -33.22 7.83 0.66
C VAL A 405 -32.60 8.74 1.69
N GLU A 406 -31.29 8.95 1.55
CA GLU A 406 -30.46 9.83 2.38
C GLU A 406 -30.06 11.07 1.57
N TYR A 407 -30.14 12.24 2.21
CA TYR A 407 -29.81 13.53 1.59
C TYR A 407 -28.50 14.02 2.23
N GLU A 408 -27.42 14.15 1.45
CA GLU A 408 -26.04 14.40 1.91
C GLU A 408 -25.28 15.51 1.16
#